data_AF-A0A0F8VT80-F1
#
_entry.id   AF-A0A0F8VT80-F1
#
_cell.length_a   1.000
_cell.length_b   1.000
_cell.length_c   1.000
_cell.angle_alpha   90.00
_cell.angle_beta   90.00
_cell.angle_gamma   90.00
#
_symmetry.space_group_name_H-M   'P 1'
#
loop_
_entity.id
_entity.type
_entity.pdbx_description
1 polymer ?
#
loop_
_entity_poly.entity_id
_entity_poly.type
_entity_poly.pdbx_seq_one_letter_code
_entity_poly.pdbx_strand_id
1 'polypeptide(L)'
;MKWAYYNEWEPYCAPWLRNLIAAGHIPDGNVDERDIREVCGDDLEGFAQVHLFAGLGGWAYAGRLAGISDDEPIWTGSCPCQPLSSAGQRKGHADERH
;
A
#
# COMPACT_ATOMS: atom_id res chain seq x y z
N MET A 1 -13.07 -14.82 -0.82
CA MET A 1 -12.75 -13.84 -1.87
C MET A 1 -11.28 -13.51 -1.71
N LYS A 2 -10.50 -13.53 -2.80
CA LYS A 2 -9.09 -13.10 -2.80
C LYS A 2 -9.06 -11.72 -3.42
N TRP A 3 -9.17 -10.69 -2.59
CA TRP A 3 -9.19 -9.33 -3.10
C TRP A 3 -8.48 -8.40 -2.13
N ALA A 4 -7.37 -7.83 -2.60
CA ALA A 4 -6.56 -6.86 -1.88
C ALA A 4 -6.95 -5.43 -2.28
N TYR A 5 -6.84 -4.51 -1.34
CA TYR A 5 -6.92 -3.07 -1.57
C TYR A 5 -5.52 -2.48 -1.48
N TYR A 6 -5.09 -1.78 -2.52
CA TYR A 6 -3.82 -1.06 -2.56
C TYR A 6 -4.11 0.43 -2.66
N ASN A 7 -3.77 1.22 -1.64
CA ASN A 7 -3.73 2.67 -1.78
C ASN A 7 -2.32 3.12 -2.17
N GLU A 8 -2.21 3.73 -3.35
CA GLU A 8 -0.98 4.34 -3.84
C GLU A 8 -1.31 5.43 -4.86
N TRP A 9 -1.11 6.68 -4.47
CA TRP A 9 -1.38 7.86 -5.29
C TRP A 9 -0.22 8.26 -6.22
N GLU A 10 0.98 7.70 -6.02
CA GLU A 10 2.16 8.09 -6.78
C GLU A 10 2.07 7.53 -8.21
N PRO A 11 2.11 8.40 -9.26
CA PRO A 11 1.80 8.00 -10.64
C PRO A 11 2.75 6.97 -11.26
N TYR A 12 3.96 6.81 -10.71
CA TYR A 12 4.89 5.78 -11.15
C TYR A 12 4.58 4.45 -10.45
N CYS A 13 4.33 4.46 -9.14
CA CYS A 13 4.09 3.26 -8.34
C CYS A 13 2.74 2.58 -8.67
N ALA A 14 1.67 3.35 -8.86
CA ALA A 14 0.34 2.77 -9.08
C ALA A 14 0.23 1.89 -10.34
N PRO A 15 0.74 2.29 -11.53
CA PRO A 15 0.81 1.40 -12.68
C PRO A 15 1.67 0.15 -12.44
N TRP A 16 2.76 0.27 -11.67
CA TRP A 16 3.59 -0.88 -11.30
C TRP A 16 2.81 -1.91 -10.50
N LEU A 17 2.02 -1.49 -9.52
CA LEU A 17 1.15 -2.40 -8.76
C LEU A 17 0.20 -3.18 -9.69
N ARG A 18 -0.44 -2.51 -10.65
CA ARG A 18 -1.31 -3.17 -11.63
C ARG A 18 -0.57 -4.18 -12.50
N ASN A 19 0.66 -3.85 -12.91
CA ASN A 19 1.50 -4.79 -13.66
C ASN A 19 1.89 -6.01 -12.82
N LEU A 20 2.21 -5.82 -11.53
CA LEU A 20 2.53 -6.92 -10.61
C LEU A 20 1.32 -7.81 -10.33
N ILE A 21 0.13 -7.22 -10.20
CA ILE A 21 -1.15 -7.95 -10.10
C ILE A 21 -1.37 -8.77 -11.38
N ALA A 22 -1.30 -8.13 -12.55
CA ALA A 22 -1.51 -8.80 -13.84
C ALA A 22 -0.50 -9.92 -14.10
N ALA A 23 0.75 -9.77 -13.62
CA ALA A 23 1.78 -10.81 -13.69
C ALA A 23 1.62 -11.90 -12.61
N GLY A 24 0.67 -11.76 -11.70
CA GLY A 24 0.43 -12.69 -10.60
C GLY A 24 1.54 -12.69 -9.54
N HIS A 25 2.32 -11.61 -9.42
CA HIS A 25 3.40 -11.49 -8.42
C HIS A 25 2.88 -11.10 -7.03
N ILE A 26 1.80 -10.32 -6.96
CA ILE A 26 1.11 -9.94 -5.72
C ILE A 26 -0.37 -10.36 -5.78
N PRO A 27 -1.09 -10.43 -4.64
CA PRO A 27 -2.52 -10.74 -4.59
C PRO A 27 -3.36 -9.91 -5.58
N ASP A 28 -4.38 -10.54 -6.17
CA ASP A 28 -5.35 -9.83 -6.99
C ASP A 28 -6.05 -8.75 -6.17
N GLY A 29 -6.25 -7.58 -6.76
CA GLY A 29 -6.76 -6.44 -6.00
C GLY A 29 -7.09 -5.20 -6.81
N ASN A 30 -7.61 -4.20 -6.10
CA ASN A 30 -7.85 -2.87 -6.62
C ASN A 30 -6.69 -1.93 -6.26
N VAL A 31 -6.26 -1.09 -7.21
CA VAL A 31 -5.28 -0.03 -6.97
C VAL A 31 -6.01 1.31 -6.97
N ASP A 32 -6.15 1.88 -5.78
CA ASP A 32 -6.76 3.17 -5.52
C ASP A 32 -5.68 4.26 -5.46
N GLU A 33 -5.80 5.22 -6.38
CA GLU A 33 -4.84 6.33 -6.55
C GLU A 33 -5.27 7.61 -5.82
N ARG A 34 -6.35 7.56 -5.03
CA ARG A 34 -6.75 8.71 -4.20
C ARG A 34 -5.69 9.00 -3.15
N ASP A 35 -5.65 10.25 -2.71
CA ASP A 35 -4.90 10.60 -1.51
C ASP A 35 -5.47 9.80 -0.33
N ILE A 36 -4.60 9.28 0.55
CA ILE A 36 -5.03 8.50 1.72
C ILE A 36 -6.04 9.25 2.60
N ARG A 37 -6.00 10.59 2.62
CA ARG A 37 -6.94 11.45 3.36
C ARG A 37 -8.37 11.38 2.81
N GLU A 38 -8.54 10.91 1.58
CA GLU A 38 -9.83 10.72 0.90
C GLU A 38 -10.32 9.27 0.99
N VAL A 39 -9.53 8.36 1.55
CA VAL A 39 -9.91 6.95 1.79
C VAL A 39 -10.57 6.85 3.16
N CYS A 40 -11.81 6.34 3.20
CA CYS A 40 -12.56 6.13 4.43
C CYS A 40 -12.69 4.65 4.79
N GLY A 41 -13.23 4.34 5.98
CA GLY A 41 -13.39 2.95 6.42
C GLY A 41 -14.28 2.13 5.50
N ASP A 42 -15.36 2.72 4.99
CA ASP A 42 -16.31 2.07 4.09
C ASP A 42 -15.66 1.66 2.75
N ASP A 43 -14.61 2.38 2.31
CA ASP A 43 -13.84 2.03 1.11
C ASP A 43 -13.05 0.73 1.27
N LEU A 44 -12.78 0.31 2.51
CA LEU A 44 -11.94 -0.85 2.84
C LEU A 44 -12.77 -2.11 3.14
N GLU A 45 -14.09 -2.00 3.16
CA GLU A 45 -14.96 -3.13 3.46
C GLU A 45 -14.91 -4.21 2.36
N GLY A 46 -14.91 -5.48 2.78
CA GLY A 46 -14.96 -6.63 1.86
C GLY A 46 -13.61 -7.04 1.27
N PHE A 47 -12.54 -6.28 1.49
CA PHE A 47 -11.19 -6.68 1.11
C PHE A 47 -10.59 -7.64 2.14
N ALA A 48 -9.93 -8.69 1.66
CA ALA A 48 -9.19 -9.61 2.52
C ALA A 48 -7.89 -8.97 2.99
N GLN A 49 -7.16 -8.30 2.09
CA GLN A 49 -5.92 -7.62 2.42
C GLN A 49 -6.02 -6.12 2.15
N VAL A 50 -5.41 -5.31 3.02
CA VAL A 50 -5.36 -3.85 2.87
C VAL A 50 -3.91 -3.39 2.96
N HIS A 51 -3.42 -2.75 1.90
CA HIS A 51 -2.05 -2.23 1.81
C HIS A 51 -2.10 -0.72 1.55
N LEU A 52 -1.85 0.07 2.59
CA LEU A 52 -1.85 1.53 2.52
C LEU A 52 -0.42 2.04 2.31
N PHE A 53 -0.26 3.09 1.49
CA PHE A 53 1.06 3.55 1.05
C PHE A 53 1.85 2.39 0.41
N ALA A 54 1.22 1.72 -0.56
CA ALA A 54 1.65 0.42 -1.04
C ALA A 54 2.99 0.46 -1.80
N GLY A 55 3.40 1.61 -2.34
CA GLY A 55 4.60 1.76 -3.15
C GLY A 55 4.60 0.75 -4.29
N LEU A 56 5.67 -0.04 -4.38
CA LEU A 56 5.80 -1.13 -5.37
C LEU A 56 5.26 -2.48 -4.87
N GLY A 57 4.42 -2.51 -3.85
CA GLY A 57 3.75 -3.73 -3.37
C GLY A 57 4.65 -4.62 -2.50
N GLY A 58 5.67 -4.04 -1.85
CA GLY A 58 6.67 -4.80 -1.08
C GLY A 58 6.07 -5.69 0.01
N TRP A 59 5.09 -5.19 0.76
CA TRP A 59 4.40 -5.96 1.80
C TRP A 59 3.65 -7.17 1.24
N ALA A 60 2.89 -6.95 0.16
CA ALA A 60 2.09 -8.00 -0.46
C ALA A 60 2.98 -9.11 -1.07
N TYR A 61 4.08 -8.70 -1.70
CA TYR A 61 5.09 -9.65 -2.19
C TYR A 61 5.76 -10.42 -1.04
N ALA A 62 6.15 -9.73 0.04
CA ALA A 62 6.74 -10.35 1.21
C ALA A 62 5.78 -11.33 1.90
N GLY A 63 4.48 -11.01 1.97
CA GLY A 63 3.46 -11.90 2.51
C GLY A 63 3.44 -13.25 1.78
N ARG A 64 3.46 -13.23 0.45
CA ARG A 64 3.56 -14.45 -0.36
C ARG A 64 4.86 -15.21 -0.15
N LEU A 65 6.00 -14.51 -0.09
CA LEU A 65 7.28 -15.15 0.24
C LEU A 65 7.26 -15.84 1.61
N ALA A 66 6.53 -15.28 2.57
CA ALA A 66 6.34 -15.85 3.90
C ALA A 66 5.26 -16.96 3.95
N GLY A 67 4.60 -17.28 2.83
CA GLY A 67 3.54 -18.28 2.76
C GLY A 67 2.20 -17.83 3.34
N ILE A 68 2.00 -16.52 3.54
CA ILE A 68 0.70 -15.96 3.93
C ILE A 68 -0.25 -16.12 2.75
N SER A 69 -1.44 -16.65 3.02
CA SER A 69 -2.47 -16.84 2.00
C SER A 69 -3.07 -15.50 1.56
N ASP A 70 -3.42 -15.36 0.28
CA ASP A 70 -4.01 -14.13 -0.29
C ASP A 70 -5.39 -13.77 0.32
N ASP A 71 -6.05 -14.70 1.01
CA ASP A 71 -7.30 -14.50 1.74
C ASP A 71 -7.12 -14.30 3.25
N GLU A 72 -5.88 -14.32 3.75
CA GLU A 72 -5.59 -14.00 5.15
C GLU A 72 -5.89 -12.52 5.43
N PRO A 73 -6.65 -12.18 6.50
CA PRO A 73 -7.00 -10.80 6.82
C PRO A 73 -5.80 -10.01 7.35
N ILE A 74 -5.04 -9.37 6.45
CA ILE A 74 -3.86 -8.58 6.81
C ILE A 74 -3.95 -7.13 6.37
N TRP A 75 -3.47 -6.25 7.23
CA TRP A 75 -3.42 -4.80 7.00
C TRP A 75 -1.97 -4.33 7.16
N THR A 76 -1.45 -3.62 6.16
CA THR A 76 -0.09 -3.08 6.18
C THR A 76 -0.08 -1.62 5.81
N GLY A 77 0.83 -0.84 6.39
CA GLY A 77 0.98 0.58 6.09
C GLY A 77 2.44 1.00 6.14
N SER A 78 2.91 1.70 5.10
CA SER A 78 4.28 2.25 5.03
C SER A 78 4.24 3.77 4.92
N CYS A 79 3.70 4.43 5.94
CA CYS A 79 3.57 5.89 5.95
C CYS A 79 4.94 6.56 5.68
N PRO A 80 4.97 7.67 4.92
CA PRO A 80 6.21 8.35 4.57
C PRO A 80 7.00 8.76 5.82
N CYS A 81 8.23 8.28 5.92
CA CYS A 81 9.11 8.39 7.09
C CYS A 81 9.93 9.69 7.17
N GLN A 82 9.62 10.70 6.35
CA GLN A 82 10.48 11.87 6.13
C GLN A 82 10.71 12.83 7.31
N PRO A 83 9.93 12.88 8.41
CA PRO A 83 10.35 13.72 9.53
C PRO A 83 11.37 13.06 10.48
N LEU A 84 11.61 11.74 10.39
CA LEU A 84 12.34 10.97 11.42
C LEU A 84 13.60 10.22 10.93
N SER A 85 13.87 10.19 9.62
CA SER A 85 15.08 9.54 9.10
C SER A 85 16.31 10.45 9.18
N SER A 86 17.39 9.94 9.77
CA SER A 86 18.72 10.58 9.83
C SER A 86 19.33 10.87 8.45
N ALA A 87 18.81 10.26 7.38
CA ALA A 87 19.27 10.34 6.00
C ALA A 87 18.39 11.23 5.09
N GLY A 88 17.33 11.87 5.60
CA GLY A 88 16.45 12.79 4.86
C GLY A 88 16.78 14.28 5.07
N GLN A 89 15.96 15.19 4.50
CA GLN A 89 16.14 16.66 4.61
C GLN A 89 15.91 17.23 6.04
N ARG A 90 15.70 16.40 7.06
CA ARG A 90 15.53 16.80 8.48
C ARG A 90 14.51 17.92 8.71
N LYS A 91 13.35 17.89 8.02
CA LYS A 91 12.28 18.89 8.26
C LYS A 91 11.46 18.65 9.52
N GLY A 92 11.52 17.45 10.12
CA GLY A 92 10.92 17.17 11.43
C GLY A 92 9.44 17.61 11.51
N HIS A 93 9.10 18.40 12.52
CA HIS A 93 7.75 18.94 12.72
C HIS A 93 7.39 20.16 11.86
N ALA A 94 8.28 20.61 10.98
CA ALA A 94 8.01 21.70 10.03
C ALA A 94 7.62 21.18 8.63
N ASP A 95 7.27 19.90 8.53
CA ASP A 95 6.75 19.31 7.29
C ASP A 95 5.25 19.58 7.18
N GLU A 96 4.80 20.16 6.06
CA GLU A 96 3.40 20.50 5.81
C GLU A 96 2.46 19.28 5.74
N ARG A 97 3.01 18.06 5.81
CA ARG A 97 2.29 16.78 5.77
C ARG A 97 2.08 16.17 7.17
N HIS A 98 2.44 16.88 8.23
CA HIS A 98 2.18 16.49 9.63
C HIS A 98 0.84 17.05 10.13
#